data_AF-A0A520J3K7-F1
#
_entry.id   AF-A0A520J3K7-F1
#
_cell.length_a   1.000
_cell.length_b   1.000
_cell.length_c   1.000
_cell.angle_alpha   90.00
_cell.angle_beta   90.00
_cell.angle_gamma   90.00
#
_symmetry.space_group_name_H-M   'P 1'
#
loop_
_entity.id
_entity.type
_entity.pdbx_description
1 polymer ?
#
loop_
_entity_poly.entity_id
_entity_poly.type
_entity_poly.pdbx_seq_one_letter_code
_entity_poly.pdbx_strand_id
1 'polypeptide(L)'
;MRYFFLMLFIASQITTPAIAQNFVPPKFTVAPAPEWTDLFYRSSGWFGGDGIFTIPLNGIESAQTKTAKTLIVFSDTMIGDIIDGKLQPKSKMIHNSIAILNGNKPLQDQLHFYWKTSHGNPESIFSPKTPKTGPTDYYWLGDGFVNQELNNSIFIFGLRVKTISDDAFGFQEVGNTLIKVQAEQALPYDQYEQKDTPFFIDRGNGEIGSFGLGIFVNTKQSKASKPDGYLYVYGVLGKDKKLLVSRVKPKDLEDYQKWTFWDGSTWTSKMESSAAITNGISNELSVSELPDGRYALIFQENGLGRNVCMKIGATPFGPFGPVIKIWDTSEAIKRKGFYTYNAKAHPSLSAKGELLISYNVNSFNFFEDLKIQPNLYRPRFIKMKFE
;
A
#
# COMPACT_ATOMS: atom_id res chain seq x y z
N MET A 1 -25.23 -36.95 -60.43
CA MET A 1 -26.03 -36.68 -59.21
C MET A 1 -25.10 -36.87 -58.00
N ARG A 2 -24.49 -35.79 -57.48
CA ARG A 2 -23.60 -35.82 -56.31
C ARG A 2 -24.26 -34.97 -55.22
N TYR A 3 -24.64 -35.60 -54.11
CA TYR A 3 -25.20 -34.93 -52.94
C TYR A 3 -24.05 -34.43 -52.05
N PHE A 4 -24.01 -33.13 -51.79
CA PHE A 4 -23.18 -32.52 -50.76
C PHE A 4 -24.00 -32.39 -49.47
N PHE A 5 -23.60 -33.08 -48.41
CA PHE A 5 -24.13 -32.87 -47.06
C PHE A 5 -23.36 -31.72 -46.42
N LEU A 6 -24.04 -30.60 -46.16
CA LEU A 6 -23.51 -29.48 -45.38
C LEU A 6 -23.92 -29.68 -43.92
N MET A 7 -22.98 -30.10 -43.06
CA MET A 7 -23.18 -30.08 -41.61
C MET A 7 -23.03 -28.64 -41.10
N LEU A 8 -24.12 -28.04 -40.63
CA LEU A 8 -24.09 -26.80 -39.86
C LEU A 8 -23.63 -27.13 -38.43
N PHE A 9 -22.44 -26.65 -38.05
CA PHE A 9 -22.05 -26.52 -36.65
C PHE A 9 -22.72 -25.27 -36.08
N ILE A 10 -23.71 -25.45 -35.21
CA ILE A 10 -24.27 -24.36 -34.40
C ILE A 10 -23.33 -24.16 -33.22
N ALA A 11 -22.44 -23.18 -33.30
CA ALA A 11 -21.66 -22.73 -32.16
C ALA A 11 -22.59 -21.88 -31.27
N SER A 12 -23.02 -22.42 -30.12
CA SER A 12 -23.73 -21.65 -29.11
C SER A 12 -22.77 -20.69 -28.42
N GLN A 13 -22.76 -19.43 -28.87
CA GLN A 13 -22.14 -18.35 -28.12
C GLN A 13 -22.96 -18.14 -26.84
N ILE A 14 -22.43 -18.61 -25.70
CA ILE A 14 -22.91 -18.18 -24.39
C ILE A 14 -22.44 -16.74 -24.23
N THR A 15 -23.27 -15.78 -24.66
CA THR A 15 -23.10 -14.38 -24.31
C THR A 15 -23.50 -14.22 -22.85
N THR A 16 -22.52 -14.18 -21.95
CA THR A 16 -22.72 -13.62 -20.60
C THR A 16 -23.33 -12.23 -20.78
N PRO A 17 -24.50 -11.93 -20.21
CA PRO A 17 -25.10 -10.62 -20.37
C PRO A 17 -24.12 -9.57 -19.82
N ALA A 18 -23.80 -8.57 -20.63
CA ALA A 18 -23.07 -7.39 -20.19
C ALA A 18 -23.91 -6.71 -19.11
N ILE A 19 -23.61 -6.98 -17.84
CA ILE A 19 -24.11 -6.17 -16.73
C ILE A 19 -23.66 -4.75 -17.06
N ALA A 20 -24.59 -3.84 -17.28
CA ALA A 20 -24.26 -2.42 -17.42
C ALA A 20 -23.48 -2.02 -16.17
N GLN A 21 -22.17 -1.81 -16.31
CA GLN A 21 -21.30 -1.56 -15.18
C GLN A 21 -21.54 -0.12 -14.70
N ASN A 22 -22.32 0.00 -13.63
CA ASN A 22 -22.56 1.27 -13.00
C ASN A 22 -21.34 1.67 -12.15
N PHE A 23 -20.57 2.64 -12.63
CA PHE A 23 -19.42 3.21 -11.93
C PHE A 23 -19.75 4.51 -11.18
N VAL A 24 -21.02 4.90 -11.11
CA VAL A 24 -21.45 6.03 -10.28
C VAL A 24 -21.21 5.65 -8.82
N PRO A 25 -20.42 6.42 -8.05
CA PRO A 25 -20.16 6.09 -6.67
C PRO A 25 -21.46 6.12 -5.87
N PRO A 26 -21.58 5.32 -4.79
CA PRO A 26 -22.62 5.58 -3.79
C PRO A 26 -22.49 7.02 -3.29
N LYS A 27 -23.57 7.63 -2.79
CA LYS A 27 -23.45 8.94 -2.16
C LYS A 27 -22.51 8.86 -0.97
N PHE A 28 -21.69 9.88 -0.78
CA PHE A 28 -20.71 9.93 0.30
C PHE A 28 -20.46 11.36 0.76
N THR A 29 -19.95 11.47 1.99
CA THR A 29 -19.36 12.69 2.54
C THR A 29 -17.91 12.44 2.93
N VAL A 30 -17.07 13.47 2.86
CA VAL A 30 -15.66 13.39 3.28
C VAL A 30 -15.35 14.53 4.25
N ALA A 31 -14.68 14.23 5.36
CA ALA A 31 -14.27 15.21 6.35
C ALA A 31 -12.86 14.91 6.90
N PRO A 32 -12.14 15.90 7.46
CA PRO A 32 -10.91 15.65 8.20
C PRO A 32 -11.13 14.66 9.35
N ALA A 33 -10.11 13.84 9.63
CA ALA A 33 -10.05 12.99 10.83
C ALA A 33 -8.89 13.48 11.71
N PRO A 34 -9.06 14.62 12.42
CA PRO A 34 -8.01 15.20 13.25
C PRO A 34 -7.53 14.23 14.34
N GLU A 35 -8.42 13.41 14.90
CA GLU A 35 -8.08 12.43 15.92
C GLU A 35 -7.02 11.41 15.44
N TRP A 36 -7.08 11.01 14.17
CA TRP A 36 -6.08 10.13 13.55
C TRP A 36 -4.85 10.92 13.10
N THR A 37 -5.04 12.15 12.64
CA THR A 37 -3.95 13.04 12.21
C THR A 37 -3.02 13.41 13.37
N ASP A 38 -3.58 13.67 14.54
CA ASP A 38 -2.86 14.12 15.73
C ASP A 38 -2.16 12.96 16.45
N LEU A 39 -2.62 11.72 16.22
CA LEU A 39 -1.97 10.51 16.71
C LEU A 39 -0.50 10.39 16.25
N PHE A 40 -0.20 10.94 15.06
CA PHE A 40 1.13 10.99 14.46
C PHE A 40 1.81 12.36 14.59
N TYR A 41 1.22 13.31 15.32
CA TYR A 41 1.89 14.55 15.67
C TYR A 41 2.73 14.33 16.94
N ARG A 42 4.03 14.10 16.78
CA ARG A 42 4.92 13.70 17.89
C ARG A 42 6.12 14.64 17.99
N SER A 43 6.66 14.80 19.19
CA SER A 43 7.83 15.66 19.44
C SER A 43 9.04 14.91 19.98
N SER A 44 8.97 13.59 20.12
CA SER A 44 10.08 12.77 20.64
C SER A 44 9.97 11.33 20.12
N GLY A 45 11.11 10.72 19.83
CA GLY A 45 11.22 9.40 19.20
C GLY A 45 10.83 9.47 17.73
N TRP A 46 9.87 8.63 17.32
CA TRP A 46 9.26 8.75 15.99
C TRP A 46 8.48 10.07 15.90
N PHE A 47 8.80 10.91 14.91
CA PHE A 47 8.06 12.15 14.64
C PHE A 47 7.66 12.37 13.19
N GLY A 48 8.10 11.49 12.30
CA GLY A 48 7.72 11.56 10.91
C GLY A 48 8.01 10.28 10.17
N GLY A 49 7.25 10.02 9.12
CA GLY A 49 7.46 8.90 8.24
C GLY A 49 6.42 8.80 7.14
N ASP A 50 6.77 8.07 6.10
CA ASP A 50 5.86 7.60 5.07
C ASP A 50 5.77 6.06 5.06
N GLY A 51 5.19 5.46 4.02
CA GLY A 51 4.55 4.15 4.17
C GLY A 51 3.23 4.37 4.89
N ILE A 52 3.02 3.78 6.07
CA ILE A 52 1.74 3.71 6.79
C ILE A 52 0.81 2.56 6.35
N PHE A 53 1.37 1.41 5.98
CA PHE A 53 0.54 0.23 5.71
C PHE A 53 0.08 -0.40 7.02
N THR A 54 -1.23 -0.65 7.13
CA THR A 54 -1.89 -1.15 8.33
C THR A 54 -2.26 -2.62 8.17
N ILE A 55 -1.62 -3.47 8.96
CA ILE A 55 -1.74 -4.93 8.91
C ILE A 55 -2.41 -5.40 10.22
N PRO A 56 -3.70 -5.78 10.20
CA PRO A 56 -4.37 -6.34 11.36
C PRO A 56 -3.78 -7.71 11.71
N LEU A 57 -3.20 -7.83 12.91
CA LEU A 57 -2.46 -9.04 13.31
C LEU A 57 -3.36 -10.28 13.50
N ASN A 58 -4.69 -10.12 13.48
CA ASN A 58 -5.64 -11.23 13.46
C ASN A 58 -5.99 -11.72 12.03
N GLY A 59 -5.44 -11.10 10.98
CA GLY A 59 -5.68 -11.43 9.58
C GLY A 59 -7.02 -10.97 9.01
N ILE A 60 -7.84 -10.23 9.79
CA ILE A 60 -9.13 -9.71 9.33
C ILE A 60 -8.92 -8.35 8.65
N GLU A 61 -8.74 -8.37 7.34
CA GLU A 61 -8.47 -7.17 6.52
C GLU A 61 -9.72 -6.35 6.19
N SER A 62 -10.86 -7.02 5.96
CA SER A 62 -12.05 -6.37 5.40
C SER A 62 -12.98 -5.75 6.44
N ALA A 63 -12.65 -5.82 7.73
CA ALA A 63 -13.52 -5.33 8.79
C ALA A 63 -12.75 -4.91 10.04
N GLN A 64 -13.23 -3.85 10.69
CA GLN A 64 -12.71 -3.41 11.97
C GLN A 64 -13.01 -4.42 13.08
N THR A 65 -12.03 -4.65 13.95
CA THR A 65 -12.17 -5.52 15.12
C THR A 65 -11.68 -4.81 16.38
N LYS A 66 -12.50 -4.80 17.44
CA LYS A 66 -12.26 -3.98 18.64
C LYS A 66 -11.03 -4.37 19.47
N THR A 67 -10.62 -5.63 19.39
CA THR A 67 -9.57 -6.23 20.23
C THR A 67 -8.31 -6.59 19.43
N ALA A 68 -8.24 -6.22 18.15
CA ALA A 68 -7.06 -6.53 17.35
C ALA A 68 -5.90 -5.60 17.67
N LYS A 69 -4.70 -6.14 17.51
CA LYS A 69 -3.50 -5.34 17.34
C LYS A 69 -3.31 -5.11 15.85
N THR A 70 -2.98 -3.88 15.47
CA THR A 70 -2.63 -3.53 14.10
C THR A 70 -1.16 -3.16 14.06
N LEU A 71 -0.39 -3.90 13.27
CA LEU A 71 0.95 -3.50 12.88
C LEU A 71 0.84 -2.39 11.85
N ILE A 72 1.59 -1.32 12.05
CA ILE A 72 1.78 -0.27 11.06
C ILE A 72 3.22 -0.33 10.61
N VAL A 73 3.47 -0.44 9.31
CA VAL A 73 4.82 -0.42 8.76
C VAL A 73 5.08 0.89 8.03
N PHE A 74 6.25 1.46 8.27
CA PHE A 74 6.71 2.72 7.70
C PHE A 74 7.96 2.49 6.87
N SER A 75 8.13 3.32 5.86
CA SER A 75 9.38 3.44 5.09
C SER A 75 10.25 4.52 5.74
N ASP A 76 10.81 5.45 4.96
CA ASP A 76 11.68 6.48 5.52
C ASP A 76 11.00 7.17 6.71
N THR A 77 11.73 7.23 7.81
CA THR A 77 11.23 7.57 9.13
C THR A 77 12.20 8.50 9.81
N MET A 78 11.70 9.61 10.33
CA MET A 78 12.46 10.53 11.17
C MET A 78 12.34 10.15 12.64
N ILE A 79 13.51 9.92 13.26
CA ILE A 79 13.66 9.66 14.70
C ILE A 79 14.45 10.81 15.32
N GLY A 80 13.96 11.37 16.43
CA GLY A 80 14.63 12.45 17.15
C GLY A 80 13.68 13.21 18.07
N ASP A 81 14.11 14.39 18.49
CA ASP A 81 13.35 15.26 19.40
C ASP A 81 13.07 16.62 18.76
N ILE A 82 11.93 17.20 19.12
CA ILE A 82 11.49 18.54 18.74
C ILE A 82 11.19 19.29 20.03
N ILE A 83 11.99 20.31 20.34
CA ILE A 83 11.86 21.13 21.55
C ILE A 83 11.66 22.58 21.12
N ASP A 84 10.65 23.24 21.68
CA ASP A 84 10.25 24.61 21.35
C ASP A 84 10.06 24.84 19.84
N GLY A 85 9.47 23.84 19.17
CA GLY A 85 9.21 23.87 17.72
C GLY A 85 10.45 23.68 16.84
N LYS A 86 11.62 23.36 17.43
CA LYS A 86 12.88 23.18 16.71
C LYS A 86 13.36 21.74 16.76
N LEU A 87 13.78 21.24 15.60
CA LEU A 87 14.42 19.94 15.48
C LEU A 87 15.75 19.91 16.25
N GLN A 88 15.93 18.93 17.11
CA GLN A 88 17.13 18.83 17.94
C GLN A 88 18.30 18.15 17.18
N PRO A 89 19.55 18.48 17.52
CA PRO A 89 20.72 17.76 17.03
C PRO A 89 20.60 16.25 17.31
N LYS A 90 21.17 15.40 16.43
CA LYS A 90 21.09 13.93 16.45
C LYS A 90 19.78 13.32 15.91
N SER A 91 18.83 14.14 15.45
CA SER A 91 17.70 13.62 14.68
C SER A 91 18.20 12.94 13.40
N LYS A 92 17.67 11.77 13.09
CA LYS A 92 18.15 10.90 12.01
C LYS A 92 16.99 10.32 11.21
N MET A 93 17.17 10.25 9.90
CA MET A 93 16.32 9.45 9.03
C MET A 93 16.82 8.00 8.98
N ILE A 94 15.93 7.05 9.25
CA ILE A 94 16.11 5.62 9.01
C ILE A 94 15.15 5.19 7.90
N HIS A 95 15.37 4.01 7.30
CA HIS A 95 14.64 3.61 6.09
C HIS A 95 13.36 2.81 6.32
N ASN A 96 13.15 2.31 7.54
CA ASN A 96 11.87 1.76 7.96
C ASN A 96 11.76 1.71 9.47
N SER A 97 10.52 1.79 9.94
CA SER A 97 10.14 1.59 11.33
C SER A 97 8.79 0.88 11.39
N ILE A 98 8.37 0.48 12.59
CA ILE A 98 7.03 -0.09 12.79
C ILE A 98 6.34 0.57 13.97
N ALA A 99 5.02 0.46 14.02
CA ALA A 99 4.24 0.74 15.22
C ALA A 99 3.21 -0.35 15.46
N ILE A 100 2.79 -0.51 16.72
CA ILE A 100 1.64 -1.32 17.10
C ILE A 100 0.57 -0.39 17.64
N LEU A 101 -0.60 -0.45 17.02
CA LEU A 101 -1.83 0.10 17.56
C LEU A 101 -2.60 -1.02 18.28
N ASN A 102 -2.84 -0.84 19.58
CA ASN A 102 -3.70 -1.74 20.35
C ASN A 102 -5.17 -1.28 20.26
N GLY A 103 -6.04 -2.14 19.74
CA GLY A 103 -7.43 -1.81 19.47
C GLY A 103 -7.62 -1.06 18.15
N ASN A 104 -8.75 -0.37 18.03
CA ASN A 104 -9.21 0.24 16.78
C ASN A 104 -9.53 1.74 16.88
N LYS A 105 -9.10 2.38 17.97
CA LYS A 105 -9.33 3.79 18.25
C LYS A 105 -8.00 4.55 18.21
N PRO A 106 -8.01 5.83 17.78
CA PRO A 106 -6.81 6.66 17.75
C PRO A 106 -6.50 7.20 19.15
N LEU A 107 -5.99 6.32 20.00
CA LEU A 107 -5.60 6.65 21.37
C LEU A 107 -4.07 6.66 21.48
N GLN A 108 -3.50 7.76 21.95
CA GLN A 108 -2.06 7.99 21.95
C GLN A 108 -1.28 6.99 22.81
N ASP A 109 -1.86 6.57 23.93
CA ASP A 109 -1.35 5.55 24.84
C ASP A 109 -1.44 4.13 24.28
N GLN A 110 -2.17 3.94 23.17
CA GLN A 110 -2.33 2.64 22.50
C GLN A 110 -1.47 2.50 21.24
N LEU A 111 -0.82 3.57 20.78
CA LEU A 111 0.11 3.54 19.64
C LEU A 111 1.57 3.60 20.11
N HIS A 112 2.31 2.53 19.87
CA HIS A 112 3.72 2.42 20.25
C HIS A 112 4.60 2.24 19.02
N PHE A 113 5.64 3.06 18.88
CA PHE A 113 6.59 3.01 17.77
C PHE A 113 7.85 2.23 18.15
N TYR A 114 8.42 1.53 17.18
CA TYR A 114 9.60 0.69 17.36
C TYR A 114 10.57 0.86 16.19
N TRP A 115 11.86 0.94 16.54
CA TRP A 115 13.01 0.95 15.63
C TRP A 115 14.17 0.24 16.33
N LYS A 116 15.23 -0.12 15.60
CA LYS A 116 16.44 -0.69 16.20
C LYS A 116 17.36 0.40 16.71
N THR A 117 18.18 0.09 17.70
CA THR A 117 19.21 1.02 18.18
C THR A 117 20.56 0.32 18.20
N SER A 118 21.56 0.96 17.62
CA SER A 118 22.95 0.49 17.59
C SER A 118 23.85 1.62 18.05
N HIS A 119 24.63 1.37 19.10
CA HIS A 119 25.53 2.39 19.70
C HIS A 119 24.82 3.72 20.01
N GLY A 120 23.56 3.65 20.46
CA GLY A 120 22.72 4.83 20.76
C GLY A 120 22.14 5.54 19.53
N ASN A 121 22.37 5.05 18.31
CA ASN A 121 21.81 5.63 17.08
C ASN A 121 20.61 4.81 16.58
N PRO A 122 19.54 5.47 16.09
CA PRO A 122 18.44 4.78 15.42
C PRO A 122 18.88 4.03 14.17
N GLU A 123 18.33 2.84 13.97
CA GLU A 123 18.49 1.98 12.80
C GLU A 123 17.14 1.38 12.36
N SER A 124 17.06 1.02 11.09
CA SER A 124 15.89 0.37 10.50
C SER A 124 15.59 -0.99 11.14
N ILE A 125 14.32 -1.39 11.20
CA ILE A 125 13.92 -2.73 11.67
C ILE A 125 14.40 -3.80 10.68
N PHE A 126 14.12 -3.57 9.40
CA PHE A 126 14.42 -4.46 8.29
C PHE A 126 15.58 -3.90 7.46
N SER A 127 16.71 -4.58 7.49
CA SER A 127 17.87 -4.30 6.63
C SER A 127 18.02 -5.39 5.56
N PRO A 128 18.35 -5.00 4.31
CA PRO A 128 18.51 -5.94 3.20
C PRO A 128 19.73 -6.83 3.41
N LYS A 129 19.55 -8.14 3.23
CA LYS A 129 20.57 -9.18 3.31
C LYS A 129 20.35 -10.31 2.30
N THR A 130 19.49 -10.09 1.30
CA THR A 130 19.24 -11.07 0.24
C THR A 130 20.44 -11.16 -0.72
N PRO A 131 20.59 -12.26 -1.49
CA PRO A 131 21.73 -12.44 -2.40
C PRO A 131 21.94 -11.31 -3.41
N LYS A 132 20.87 -10.62 -3.84
CA LYS A 132 20.99 -9.50 -4.79
C LYS A 132 21.21 -8.13 -4.12
N THR A 133 21.35 -8.07 -2.80
CA THR A 133 21.51 -6.82 -2.05
C THR A 133 22.84 -6.14 -2.35
N GLY A 134 22.77 -4.89 -2.80
CA GLY A 134 23.93 -4.00 -2.94
C GLY A 134 24.40 -3.41 -1.60
N PRO A 135 25.64 -2.89 -1.54
CA PRO A 135 26.26 -2.44 -0.28
C PRO A 135 25.61 -1.21 0.36
N THR A 136 24.83 -0.45 -0.40
CA THR A 136 24.16 0.78 0.03
C THR A 136 22.65 0.68 -0.09
N ASP A 137 22.14 -0.51 -0.40
CA ASP A 137 20.72 -0.71 -0.61
C ASP A 137 20.00 -0.64 0.73
N TYR A 138 18.78 -0.14 0.72
CA TYR A 138 17.86 -0.14 1.86
C TYR A 138 16.47 -0.59 1.43
N TYR A 139 15.59 -0.85 2.40
CA TYR A 139 14.21 -1.19 2.14
C TYR A 139 13.27 -0.02 2.41
N TRP A 140 12.53 0.36 1.38
CA TRP A 140 11.20 0.95 1.55
C TRP A 140 10.18 -0.17 1.59
N LEU A 141 9.28 -0.12 2.56
CA LEU A 141 8.26 -1.14 2.73
C LEU A 141 7.04 -0.82 1.86
N GLY A 142 6.53 -1.85 1.21
CA GLY A 142 5.22 -1.88 0.59
C GLY A 142 4.17 -2.41 1.55
N ASP A 143 3.08 -2.90 0.98
CA ASP A 143 1.97 -3.44 1.75
C ASP A 143 2.28 -4.84 2.30
N GLY A 144 1.48 -5.28 3.27
CA GLY A 144 1.63 -6.59 3.89
C GLY A 144 0.30 -7.16 4.39
N PHE A 145 0.34 -8.39 4.87
CA PHE A 145 -0.82 -9.07 5.42
C PHE A 145 -0.39 -10.21 6.36
N VAL A 146 -1.32 -10.66 7.21
CA VAL A 146 -1.16 -11.92 7.96
C VAL A 146 -1.66 -13.08 7.10
N ASN A 147 -0.77 -14.03 6.81
CA ASN A 147 -1.13 -15.22 6.06
C ASN A 147 -1.61 -16.34 7.00
N GLN A 148 -2.92 -16.48 7.11
CA GLN A 148 -3.58 -17.46 7.98
C GLN A 148 -3.43 -18.91 7.50
N GLU A 149 -2.95 -19.13 6.27
CA GLU A 149 -2.64 -20.46 5.72
C GLU A 149 -1.15 -20.83 5.91
N LEU A 150 -0.30 -19.89 6.35
CA LEU A 150 1.13 -20.08 6.62
C LEU A 150 1.47 -19.69 8.05
N ASN A 151 0.87 -20.40 9.01
CA ASN A 151 1.11 -20.26 10.46
C ASN A 151 0.88 -18.85 11.01
N ASN A 152 -0.04 -18.08 10.41
CA ASN A 152 -0.27 -16.67 10.74
C ASN A 152 0.99 -15.79 10.61
N SER A 153 1.95 -16.17 9.77
CA SER A 153 3.13 -15.36 9.50
C SER A 153 2.71 -14.03 8.88
N ILE A 154 3.39 -12.96 9.27
CA ILE A 154 3.26 -11.64 8.66
C ILE A 154 4.16 -11.62 7.42
N PHE A 155 3.59 -11.27 6.27
CA PHE A 155 4.33 -11.06 5.04
C PHE A 155 4.29 -9.57 4.68
N ILE A 156 5.44 -8.99 4.38
CA ILE A 156 5.59 -7.59 4.02
C ILE A 156 6.38 -7.54 2.71
N PHE A 157 5.82 -6.93 1.68
CA PHE A 157 6.57 -6.64 0.47
C PHE A 157 7.50 -5.45 0.71
N GLY A 158 8.66 -5.44 0.09
CA GLY A 158 9.61 -4.35 0.17
C GLY A 158 10.21 -4.04 -1.19
N LEU A 159 10.46 -2.77 -1.43
CA LEU A 159 11.29 -2.29 -2.52
C LEU A 159 12.72 -2.22 -2.03
N ARG A 160 13.66 -2.79 -2.77
CA ARG A 160 15.09 -2.52 -2.56
C ARG A 160 15.44 -1.25 -3.31
N VAL A 161 15.93 -0.26 -2.58
CA VAL A 161 16.16 1.10 -3.06
C VAL A 161 17.61 1.48 -2.82
N LYS A 162 18.14 2.31 -3.71
CA LYS A 162 19.47 2.92 -3.59
C LYS A 162 19.38 4.43 -3.77
N THR A 163 20.11 5.18 -2.95
CA THR A 163 20.31 6.62 -3.15
C THR A 163 21.33 6.85 -4.26
N ILE A 164 20.98 7.68 -5.22
CA ILE A 164 21.77 8.01 -6.41
C ILE A 164 22.11 9.50 -6.52
N SER A 165 21.40 10.39 -5.81
CA SER A 165 21.75 11.80 -5.63
C SER A 165 21.13 12.36 -4.34
N ASP A 166 21.49 13.59 -3.97
CA ASP A 166 20.92 14.31 -2.82
C ASP A 166 19.61 15.07 -3.18
N ASP A 167 19.12 14.94 -4.41
CA ASP A 167 17.86 15.57 -4.84
C ASP A 167 16.65 14.90 -4.20
N ALA A 168 15.51 15.59 -4.16
CA ALA A 168 14.25 15.06 -3.60
C ALA A 168 13.78 13.74 -4.26
N PHE A 169 14.23 13.46 -5.49
CA PHE A 169 13.98 12.20 -6.21
C PHE A 169 15.28 11.45 -6.52
N GLY A 170 16.32 11.64 -5.72
CA GLY A 170 17.65 11.05 -5.87
C GLY A 170 17.73 9.59 -5.44
N PHE A 171 16.71 8.79 -5.77
CA PHE A 171 16.63 7.38 -5.42
C PHE A 171 16.24 6.53 -6.63
N GLN A 172 16.64 5.25 -6.58
CA GLN A 172 16.32 4.28 -7.60
C GLN A 172 15.89 2.96 -6.96
N GLU A 173 14.77 2.42 -7.44
CA GLU A 173 14.38 1.05 -7.15
C GLU A 173 15.25 0.06 -7.95
N VAL A 174 15.82 -0.92 -7.27
CA VAL A 174 16.78 -1.89 -7.81
C VAL A 174 16.37 -3.35 -7.57
N GLY A 175 15.17 -3.57 -7.01
CA GLY A 175 14.64 -4.91 -6.78
C GLY A 175 13.41 -4.92 -5.87
N ASN A 176 12.85 -6.11 -5.69
CA ASN A 176 11.70 -6.36 -4.84
C ASN A 176 12.01 -7.53 -3.88
N THR A 177 11.52 -7.42 -2.64
CA THR A 177 11.72 -8.42 -1.60
C THR A 177 10.41 -8.81 -0.93
N LEU A 178 10.36 -10.02 -0.40
CA LEU A 178 9.32 -10.47 0.51
C LEU A 178 9.97 -10.76 1.85
N ILE A 179 9.51 -10.06 2.89
CA ILE A 179 9.91 -10.24 4.28
C ILE A 179 8.85 -11.08 4.97
N LYS A 180 9.27 -12.06 5.77
CA LYS A 180 8.40 -12.94 6.56
C LYS A 180 8.79 -12.86 8.03
N VAL A 181 7.82 -12.51 8.86
CA VAL A 181 7.94 -12.46 10.32
C VAL A 181 6.97 -13.48 10.91
N GLN A 182 7.43 -14.31 11.84
CA GLN A 182 6.57 -15.27 12.53
C GLN A 182 5.60 -14.55 13.48
N ALA A 183 4.38 -15.06 13.63
CA ALA A 183 3.26 -14.37 14.32
C ALA A 183 3.59 -13.88 15.75
N GLU A 184 4.42 -14.64 16.47
CA GLU A 184 4.75 -14.39 17.89
C GLU A 184 6.15 -13.79 18.08
N GLN A 185 6.79 -13.32 17.00
CA GLN A 185 8.10 -12.70 17.10
C GLN A 185 8.05 -11.46 18.00
N ALA A 186 8.98 -11.38 18.95
CA ALA A 186 9.09 -10.24 19.84
C ALA A 186 9.42 -8.95 19.06
N LEU A 187 8.93 -7.81 19.59
CA LEU A 187 9.21 -6.47 19.08
C LEU A 187 10.40 -5.84 19.83
N PRO A 188 11.23 -5.01 19.19
CA PRO A 188 11.31 -4.84 17.72
C PRO A 188 11.70 -6.15 17.02
N TYR A 189 11.26 -6.35 15.78
CA TYR A 189 11.54 -7.61 15.07
C TYR A 189 13.05 -7.80 14.80
N ASP A 190 13.67 -8.66 15.59
CA ASP A 190 15.09 -9.01 15.45
C ASP A 190 15.34 -10.21 14.55
N GLN A 191 14.37 -11.11 14.44
CA GLN A 191 14.44 -12.30 13.60
C GLN A 191 13.32 -12.27 12.55
N TYR A 192 13.70 -12.39 11.28
CA TYR A 192 12.80 -12.44 10.14
C TYR A 192 13.51 -13.08 8.95
N GLU A 193 12.75 -13.68 8.06
CA GLU A 193 13.24 -14.18 6.78
C GLU A 193 13.04 -13.11 5.69
N GLN A 194 13.91 -13.10 4.69
CA GLN A 194 13.80 -12.22 3.52
C GLN A 194 14.23 -12.97 2.26
N LYS A 195 13.51 -12.76 1.17
CA LYS A 195 13.81 -13.35 -0.14
C LYS A 195 13.69 -12.28 -1.23
N ASP A 196 14.59 -12.33 -2.22
CA ASP A 196 14.37 -11.59 -3.47
C ASP A 196 13.15 -12.21 -4.18
N THR A 197 12.26 -11.38 -4.71
CA THR A 197 11.11 -11.83 -5.51
C THR A 197 11.37 -11.60 -7.01
N PRO A 198 10.64 -12.27 -7.91
CA PRO A 198 10.67 -11.96 -9.33
C PRO A 198 9.83 -10.72 -9.69
N PHE A 199 9.25 -10.01 -8.72
CA PHE A 199 8.20 -9.01 -8.96
C PHE A 199 8.69 -7.60 -9.28
N PHE A 200 10.01 -7.41 -9.41
CA PHE A 200 10.59 -6.20 -9.98
C PHE A 200 10.53 -6.25 -11.50
N ILE A 201 10.04 -5.18 -12.12
CA ILE A 201 9.89 -5.02 -13.55
C ILE A 201 10.84 -3.91 -14.00
N ASP A 202 11.75 -4.25 -14.91
CA ASP A 202 12.51 -3.27 -15.69
C ASP A 202 12.44 -3.69 -17.16
N ARG A 203 11.75 -2.87 -17.97
CA ARG A 203 11.61 -3.11 -19.41
C ARG A 203 12.73 -2.46 -20.24
N GLY A 204 13.72 -1.82 -19.62
CA GLY A 204 14.85 -1.17 -20.30
C GLY A 204 14.49 0.09 -21.10
N ASN A 205 13.22 0.50 -21.10
CA ASN A 205 12.70 1.68 -21.80
C ASN A 205 12.21 2.78 -20.83
N GLY A 206 12.61 2.69 -19.55
CA GLY A 206 12.14 3.57 -18.48
C GLY A 206 10.79 3.17 -17.86
N GLU A 207 10.15 2.09 -18.33
CA GLU A 207 9.06 1.43 -17.60
C GLU A 207 9.64 0.52 -16.51
N ILE A 208 9.90 1.13 -15.36
CA ILE A 208 10.30 0.45 -14.12
C ILE A 208 9.09 0.38 -13.19
N GLY A 209 8.97 -0.70 -12.43
CA GLY A 209 7.91 -0.88 -11.46
C GLY A 209 8.05 -2.14 -10.62
N SER A 210 7.15 -2.31 -9.65
CA SER A 210 7.09 -3.50 -8.81
C SER A 210 5.67 -3.83 -8.39
N PHE A 211 5.41 -5.10 -8.11
CA PHE A 211 4.26 -5.54 -7.31
C PHE A 211 4.54 -5.44 -5.80
N GLY A 212 3.49 -5.50 -4.99
CA GLY A 212 3.57 -5.42 -3.53
C GLY A 212 3.25 -4.03 -2.97
N LEU A 213 2.66 -3.16 -3.79
CA LEU A 213 2.36 -1.77 -3.44
C LEU A 213 0.92 -1.54 -2.94
N GLY A 214 0.12 -2.59 -3.03
CA GLY A 214 -1.19 -2.70 -2.40
C GLY A 214 -1.59 -4.16 -2.36
N ILE A 215 -2.33 -4.56 -1.33
CA ILE A 215 -2.82 -5.93 -1.14
C ILE A 215 -4.32 -5.93 -0.92
N PHE A 216 -4.99 -6.91 -1.50
CA PHE A 216 -6.38 -7.23 -1.18
C PHE A 216 -6.51 -8.75 -0.93
N VAL A 217 -6.71 -9.12 0.34
CA VAL A 217 -6.91 -10.52 0.75
C VAL A 217 -8.38 -10.87 0.56
N ASN A 218 -8.73 -11.62 -0.48
CA ASN A 218 -10.12 -11.99 -0.79
C ASN A 218 -10.47 -13.40 -0.30
N THR A 219 -10.27 -13.66 0.99
CA THR A 219 -10.46 -14.99 1.60
C THR A 219 -11.57 -15.01 2.63
N LYS A 220 -12.12 -16.19 2.93
CA LYS A 220 -13.14 -16.33 3.99
C LYS A 220 -12.59 -15.89 5.35
N GLN A 221 -11.34 -16.21 5.65
CA GLN A 221 -10.69 -15.95 6.92
C GLN A 221 -10.42 -14.45 7.14
N SER A 222 -10.16 -13.71 6.06
CA SER A 222 -10.05 -12.24 6.08
C SER A 222 -11.37 -11.49 6.25
N LYS A 223 -12.50 -12.22 6.24
CA LYS A 223 -13.88 -11.71 6.24
C LYS A 223 -14.25 -10.86 5.02
N ALA A 224 -13.64 -11.11 3.86
CA ALA A 224 -14.12 -10.56 2.60
C ALA A 224 -15.57 -11.00 2.33
N SER A 225 -16.39 -10.13 1.72
CA SER A 225 -17.83 -10.40 1.59
C SER A 225 -18.14 -11.41 0.48
N LYS A 226 -17.35 -11.40 -0.61
CA LYS A 226 -17.42 -12.34 -1.73
C LYS A 226 -16.07 -13.03 -1.98
N PRO A 227 -15.64 -13.91 -1.05
CA PRO A 227 -14.30 -14.49 -1.10
C PRO A 227 -14.15 -15.47 -2.26
N ASP A 228 -13.17 -15.23 -3.13
CA ASP A 228 -12.72 -16.17 -4.17
C ASP A 228 -11.50 -16.99 -3.73
N GLY A 229 -10.99 -16.71 -2.52
CA GLY A 229 -9.87 -17.38 -1.89
C GLY A 229 -8.50 -16.96 -2.43
N TYR A 230 -8.40 -15.88 -3.20
CA TYR A 230 -7.12 -15.36 -3.69
C TYR A 230 -6.63 -14.18 -2.84
N LEU A 231 -5.31 -14.07 -2.77
CA LEU A 231 -4.60 -12.84 -2.47
C LEU A 231 -4.40 -12.08 -3.78
N TYR A 232 -4.85 -10.84 -3.87
CA TYR A 232 -4.52 -9.93 -4.95
C TYR A 232 -3.37 -9.02 -4.53
N VAL A 233 -2.37 -8.90 -5.40
CA VAL A 233 -1.20 -8.05 -5.17
C VAL A 233 -1.08 -7.07 -6.33
N TYR A 234 -1.07 -5.79 -5.99
CA TYR A 234 -1.05 -4.71 -6.96
C TYR A 234 0.37 -4.21 -7.16
N GLY A 235 0.66 -3.82 -8.39
CA GLY A 235 1.93 -3.21 -8.77
C GLY A 235 1.75 -1.94 -9.58
N VAL A 236 2.78 -1.11 -9.59
CA VAL A 236 2.77 0.18 -10.30
C VAL A 236 3.91 0.21 -11.29
N LEU A 237 3.60 0.48 -12.56
CA LEU A 237 4.56 0.48 -13.66
C LEU A 237 4.65 1.85 -14.33
N GLY A 238 5.89 2.31 -14.49
CA GLY A 238 6.25 3.41 -15.38
C GLY A 238 5.75 4.79 -14.94
N LYS A 239 6.03 5.79 -15.77
CA LYS A 239 5.74 7.21 -15.50
C LYS A 239 4.24 7.52 -15.49
N ASP A 240 3.47 6.81 -16.31
CA ASP A 240 2.00 6.95 -16.38
C ASP A 240 1.29 6.34 -15.16
N LYS A 241 2.05 5.75 -14.23
CA LYS A 241 1.54 5.11 -13.01
C LYS A 241 0.47 4.08 -13.35
N LYS A 242 0.83 3.12 -14.20
CA LYS A 242 -0.06 2.03 -14.64
C LYS A 242 -0.23 1.03 -13.49
N LEU A 243 -1.47 0.75 -13.11
CA LEU A 243 -1.80 -0.26 -12.10
C LEU A 243 -1.82 -1.64 -12.75
N LEU A 244 -0.99 -2.55 -12.26
CA LEU A 244 -0.97 -3.97 -12.59
C LEU A 244 -1.57 -4.77 -11.43
N VAL A 245 -2.02 -6.00 -11.71
CA VAL A 245 -2.52 -6.91 -10.68
C VAL A 245 -2.07 -8.34 -10.93
N SER A 246 -1.61 -8.99 -9.87
CA SER A 246 -1.35 -10.42 -9.80
C SER A 246 -2.22 -11.05 -8.72
N ARG A 247 -2.33 -12.38 -8.75
CA ARG A 247 -2.97 -13.13 -7.68
C ARG A 247 -2.34 -14.49 -7.44
N VAL A 248 -2.47 -14.96 -6.21
CA VAL A 248 -2.03 -16.29 -5.75
C VAL A 248 -2.94 -16.80 -4.64
N LYS A 249 -2.96 -18.11 -4.38
CA LYS A 249 -3.60 -18.63 -3.16
C LYS A 249 -2.67 -18.38 -1.97
N PRO A 250 -3.17 -18.00 -0.77
CA PRO A 250 -2.30 -17.70 0.36
C PRO A 250 -1.32 -18.82 0.74
N LYS A 251 -1.76 -20.10 0.68
CA LYS A 251 -0.90 -21.27 0.94
C LYS A 251 0.28 -21.42 -0.05
N ASP A 252 0.14 -20.84 -1.25
CA ASP A 252 1.09 -20.95 -2.36
C ASP A 252 1.94 -19.68 -2.51
N LEU A 253 1.87 -18.74 -1.55
CA LEU A 253 2.51 -17.41 -1.63
C LEU A 253 4.01 -17.49 -1.95
N GLU A 254 4.72 -18.42 -1.32
CA GLU A 254 6.17 -18.57 -1.45
C GLU A 254 6.58 -19.40 -2.70
N ASP A 255 5.63 -19.99 -3.44
CA ASP A 255 5.88 -20.70 -4.70
C ASP A 255 5.57 -19.78 -5.89
N TYR A 256 6.60 -19.10 -6.39
CA TYR A 256 6.47 -18.14 -7.48
C TYR A 256 5.97 -18.73 -8.81
N GLN A 257 5.96 -20.06 -8.98
CA GLN A 257 5.38 -20.70 -10.18
C GLN A 257 3.85 -20.76 -10.15
N LYS A 258 3.24 -20.57 -8.97
CA LYS A 258 1.78 -20.59 -8.79
C LYS A 258 1.13 -19.22 -8.96
N TRP A 259 1.93 -18.17 -9.07
CA TRP A 259 1.43 -16.82 -9.26
C TRP A 259 0.87 -16.66 -10.67
N THR A 260 -0.21 -15.89 -10.76
CA THR A 260 -0.80 -15.51 -12.03
C THR A 260 -0.97 -14.01 -12.13
N PHE A 261 -0.87 -13.48 -13.33
CA PHE A 261 -0.88 -12.07 -13.66
C PHE A 261 -2.01 -11.79 -14.64
N TRP A 262 -2.66 -10.64 -14.53
CA TRP A 262 -3.75 -10.28 -15.43
C TRP A 262 -3.18 -9.71 -16.75
N ASP A 263 -3.49 -10.34 -17.87
CA ASP A 263 -3.04 -9.91 -19.20
C ASP A 263 -4.01 -8.94 -19.91
N GLY A 264 -5.10 -8.57 -19.24
CA GLY A 264 -6.18 -7.76 -19.82
C GLY A 264 -7.42 -8.59 -20.19
N SER A 265 -7.29 -9.91 -20.29
CA SER A 265 -8.35 -10.83 -20.69
C SER A 265 -8.42 -12.09 -19.82
N THR A 266 -7.27 -12.65 -19.45
CA THR A 266 -7.14 -13.89 -18.68
C THR A 266 -6.00 -13.80 -17.67
N TRP A 267 -5.93 -14.80 -16.78
CA TRP A 267 -4.86 -14.95 -15.82
C TRP A 267 -3.76 -15.85 -16.41
N THR A 268 -2.55 -15.32 -16.55
CA THR A 268 -1.40 -16.01 -17.13
C THR A 268 -0.28 -16.19 -16.11
N SER A 269 0.59 -17.19 -16.27
CA SER A 269 1.79 -17.36 -15.43
C SER A 269 2.95 -16.42 -15.82
N LYS A 270 2.79 -15.65 -16.90
CA LYS A 270 3.82 -14.77 -17.46
C LYS A 270 3.66 -13.34 -16.94
N MET A 271 4.57 -12.92 -16.06
CA MET A 271 4.56 -11.57 -15.49
C MET A 271 4.72 -10.48 -16.57
N GLU A 272 5.54 -10.73 -17.57
CA GLU A 272 5.82 -9.80 -18.67
C GLU A 272 4.58 -9.47 -19.53
N SER A 273 3.58 -10.36 -19.52
CA SER A 273 2.30 -10.17 -20.21
C SER A 273 1.30 -9.33 -19.43
N SER A 274 1.65 -8.84 -18.23
CA SER A 274 0.74 -8.03 -17.41
C SER A 274 0.25 -6.79 -18.15
N ALA A 275 -1.07 -6.61 -18.17
CA ALA A 275 -1.71 -5.41 -18.70
C ALA A 275 -2.18 -4.48 -17.58
N ALA A 276 -2.18 -3.18 -17.88
CA ALA A 276 -2.68 -2.17 -16.97
C ALA A 276 -4.20 -2.30 -16.80
N ILE A 277 -4.67 -2.43 -15.56
CA ILE A 277 -6.10 -2.41 -15.22
C ILE A 277 -6.63 -0.97 -15.04
N THR A 278 -5.73 -0.02 -14.77
CA THR A 278 -5.98 1.43 -14.82
C THR A 278 -4.64 2.20 -14.79
N ASN A 279 -4.67 3.53 -14.76
CA ASN A 279 -3.48 4.38 -14.66
C ASN A 279 -3.72 5.63 -13.79
N GLY A 280 -2.68 6.48 -13.67
CA GLY A 280 -2.74 7.74 -12.91
C GLY A 280 -2.85 7.56 -11.40
N ILE A 281 -2.37 6.43 -10.88
CA ILE A 281 -2.41 6.08 -9.45
C ILE A 281 -1.12 6.48 -8.72
N SER A 282 -1.02 6.19 -7.42
CA SER A 282 0.19 6.39 -6.59
C SER A 282 0.86 5.07 -6.22
N ASN A 283 2.13 5.14 -5.82
CA ASN A 283 2.91 3.96 -5.39
C ASN A 283 2.42 3.38 -4.05
N GLU A 284 1.55 4.08 -3.34
CA GLU A 284 0.74 3.52 -2.27
C GLU A 284 -0.72 3.71 -2.64
N LEU A 285 -1.51 2.65 -2.49
CA LEU A 285 -2.92 2.60 -2.85
C LEU A 285 -3.62 1.56 -1.99
N SER A 286 -4.95 1.52 -2.06
CA SER A 286 -5.73 0.44 -1.47
C SER A 286 -6.89 0.05 -2.36
N VAL A 287 -7.25 -1.23 -2.37
CA VAL A 287 -8.51 -1.72 -2.89
C VAL A 287 -9.35 -2.22 -1.73
N SER A 288 -10.57 -1.70 -1.58
CA SER A 288 -11.49 -2.07 -0.51
C SER A 288 -12.87 -2.38 -1.06
N GLU A 289 -13.50 -3.40 -0.52
CA GLU A 289 -14.88 -3.75 -0.89
C GLU A 289 -15.87 -2.73 -0.31
N LEU A 290 -16.85 -2.34 -1.11
CA LEU A 290 -17.95 -1.45 -0.74
C LEU A 290 -19.17 -2.25 -0.27
N PRO A 291 -20.09 -1.65 0.50
CA PRO A 291 -21.29 -2.34 1.00
C PRO A 291 -22.18 -2.95 -0.09
N ASP A 292 -22.15 -2.42 -1.31
CA ASP A 292 -22.90 -2.94 -2.46
C ASP A 292 -22.15 -4.04 -3.26
N GLY A 293 -20.96 -4.43 -2.79
CA GLY A 293 -20.12 -5.46 -3.39
C GLY A 293 -19.29 -5.01 -4.60
N ARG A 294 -19.21 -3.69 -4.86
CA ARG A 294 -18.21 -3.09 -5.76
C ARG A 294 -16.92 -2.81 -4.98
N TYR A 295 -15.91 -2.26 -5.67
CA TYR A 295 -14.60 -2.00 -5.08
C TYR A 295 -14.24 -0.52 -5.19
N ALA A 296 -13.70 0.05 -4.12
CA ALA A 296 -13.07 1.36 -4.13
C ALA A 296 -11.55 1.20 -4.22
N LEU A 297 -10.97 1.74 -5.29
CA LEU A 297 -9.53 1.96 -5.42
C LEU A 297 -9.21 3.38 -4.97
N ILE A 298 -8.50 3.53 -3.86
CA ILE A 298 -8.08 4.83 -3.29
C ILE A 298 -6.60 5.06 -3.59
N PHE A 299 -6.26 6.27 -4.06
CA PHE A 299 -4.91 6.66 -4.49
C PHE A 299 -4.73 8.17 -4.50
N GLN A 300 -3.48 8.64 -4.59
CA GLN A 300 -3.15 10.04 -4.90
C GLN A 300 -3.11 10.25 -6.42
N GLU A 301 -3.80 11.29 -6.91
CA GLU A 301 -3.85 11.66 -8.33
C GLU A 301 -2.44 11.75 -8.94
N ASN A 302 -2.15 10.93 -9.97
CA ASN A 302 -0.88 10.93 -10.71
C ASN A 302 0.38 10.83 -9.82
N GLY A 303 0.27 10.17 -8.67
CA GLY A 303 1.37 9.98 -7.72
C GLY A 303 1.61 11.14 -6.77
N LEU A 304 1.63 12.39 -7.27
CA LEU A 304 2.00 13.59 -6.50
C LEU A 304 1.00 14.77 -6.64
N GLY A 305 -0.18 14.51 -7.20
CA GLY A 305 -1.22 15.52 -7.39
C GLY A 305 -1.82 15.99 -6.06
N ARG A 306 -2.62 17.06 -6.10
CA ARG A 306 -3.26 17.64 -4.90
C ARG A 306 -4.53 16.91 -4.44
N ASN A 307 -5.01 15.94 -5.22
CA ASN A 307 -6.28 15.28 -4.96
C ASN A 307 -6.05 13.85 -4.46
N VAL A 308 -6.70 13.52 -3.35
CA VAL A 308 -7.01 12.12 -3.05
C VAL A 308 -8.18 11.71 -3.92
N CYS A 309 -8.03 10.57 -4.58
CA CYS A 309 -8.94 10.09 -5.60
C CYS A 309 -9.47 8.70 -5.27
N MET A 310 -10.64 8.41 -5.83
CA MET A 310 -11.29 7.11 -5.84
C MET A 310 -11.60 6.70 -7.28
N LYS A 311 -11.47 5.42 -7.60
CA LYS A 311 -12.11 4.78 -8.76
C LYS A 311 -13.00 3.64 -8.27
N ILE A 312 -14.18 3.49 -8.87
CA ILE A 312 -15.09 2.37 -8.58
C ILE A 312 -14.79 1.23 -9.54
N GLY A 313 -14.55 0.03 -9.01
CA GLY A 313 -14.30 -1.19 -9.76
C GLY A 313 -15.43 -2.21 -9.63
N ALA A 314 -15.70 -2.95 -10.71
CA ALA A 314 -16.67 -4.05 -10.69
C ALA A 314 -16.12 -5.33 -10.01
N THR A 315 -14.80 -5.52 -10.06
CA THR A 315 -14.07 -6.61 -9.40
C THR A 315 -12.78 -6.06 -8.76
N PRO A 316 -12.03 -6.84 -7.95
CA PRO A 316 -10.73 -6.40 -7.43
C PRO A 316 -9.71 -6.03 -8.52
N PHE A 317 -9.87 -6.56 -9.74
CA PHE A 317 -9.02 -6.29 -10.90
C PHE A 317 -9.72 -5.45 -11.96
N GLY A 318 -10.87 -4.84 -11.62
CA GLY A 318 -11.62 -3.96 -12.50
C GLY A 318 -12.67 -4.67 -13.36
N PRO A 319 -13.11 -4.07 -14.47
CA PRO A 319 -12.71 -2.74 -14.92
C PRO A 319 -13.03 -1.65 -13.88
N PHE A 320 -12.21 -0.61 -13.87
CA PHE A 320 -12.35 0.57 -13.01
C PHE A 320 -12.93 1.73 -13.83
N GLY A 321 -13.88 2.44 -13.23
CA GLY A 321 -14.50 3.63 -13.80
C GLY A 321 -13.61 4.88 -13.79
N PRO A 322 -14.19 6.05 -14.10
CA PRO A 322 -13.47 7.31 -14.12
C PRO A 322 -12.96 7.74 -12.73
N VAL A 323 -12.00 8.66 -12.71
CA VAL A 323 -11.47 9.27 -11.48
C VAL A 323 -12.55 10.10 -10.79
N ILE A 324 -12.74 9.87 -9.50
CA ILE A 324 -13.58 10.67 -8.61
C ILE A 324 -12.64 11.35 -7.60
N LYS A 325 -12.61 12.69 -7.60
CA LYS A 325 -11.84 13.46 -6.60
C LYS A 325 -12.64 13.50 -5.31
N ILE A 326 -12.07 13.00 -4.21
CA ILE A 326 -12.77 12.91 -2.92
C ILE A 326 -12.25 13.90 -1.89
N TRP A 327 -11.02 14.41 -2.06
CA TRP A 327 -10.43 15.38 -1.14
C TRP A 327 -9.34 16.23 -1.81
N ASP A 328 -9.35 17.53 -1.55
CA ASP A 328 -8.29 18.48 -1.94
C ASP A 328 -7.33 18.69 -0.77
N THR A 329 -6.04 18.40 -0.98
CA THR A 329 -5.00 18.50 0.04
C THR A 329 -4.36 19.89 0.15
N SER A 330 -4.87 20.89 -0.58
CA SER A 330 -4.28 22.24 -0.64
C SER A 330 -4.00 22.87 0.73
N GLU A 331 -4.86 22.61 1.73
CA GLU A 331 -4.67 23.09 3.09
C GLU A 331 -3.38 22.57 3.75
N ALA A 332 -2.93 21.37 3.37
CA ALA A 332 -1.71 20.75 3.90
C ALA A 332 -0.42 21.24 3.21
N ILE A 333 -0.53 21.91 2.06
CA ILE A 333 0.59 22.31 1.20
C ILE A 333 0.62 23.81 0.89
N LYS A 334 0.16 24.64 1.84
CA LYS A 334 0.16 26.12 1.71
C LYS A 334 1.54 26.73 1.47
N ARG A 335 2.59 26.06 1.98
CA ARG A 335 3.97 26.50 1.78
C ARG A 335 4.50 26.02 0.44
N LYS A 336 5.07 26.93 -0.35
CA LYS A 336 5.69 26.62 -1.64
C LYS A 336 6.74 25.53 -1.47
N GLY A 337 6.70 24.52 -2.35
CA GLY A 337 7.62 23.39 -2.32
C GLY A 337 7.08 22.16 -1.59
N PHE A 338 5.97 22.30 -0.84
CA PHE A 338 5.29 21.17 -0.23
C PHE A 338 4.40 20.46 -1.25
N TYR A 339 4.30 19.14 -1.11
CA TYR A 339 3.45 18.30 -1.95
C TYR A 339 2.84 17.16 -1.13
N THR A 340 1.79 16.55 -1.68
CA THR A 340 1.13 15.38 -1.09
C THR A 340 1.23 14.16 -1.98
N TYR A 341 1.23 12.98 -1.37
CA TYR A 341 1.47 11.73 -2.05
C TYR A 341 0.92 10.55 -1.26
N ASN A 342 0.87 9.38 -1.90
CA ASN A 342 0.68 8.08 -1.25
C ASN A 342 -0.62 7.96 -0.43
N ALA A 343 -1.75 8.37 -1.03
CA ALA A 343 -3.04 8.21 -0.39
C ALA A 343 -3.56 6.77 -0.47
N LYS A 344 -4.09 6.25 0.64
CA LYS A 344 -4.68 4.90 0.72
C LYS A 344 -5.68 4.79 1.88
N ALA A 345 -6.60 3.83 1.77
CA ALA A 345 -7.54 3.49 2.84
C ALA A 345 -6.97 2.45 3.81
N HIS A 346 -7.51 2.43 5.02
CA HIS A 346 -7.20 1.49 6.09
C HIS A 346 -8.46 0.70 6.48
N PRO A 347 -8.88 -0.30 5.68
CA PRO A 347 -10.17 -0.97 5.87
C PRO A 347 -10.30 -1.65 7.25
N SER A 348 -9.22 -2.23 7.77
CA SER A 348 -9.19 -2.84 9.11
C SER A 348 -9.33 -1.84 10.26
N LEU A 349 -9.13 -0.54 10.01
CA LEU A 349 -9.35 0.55 10.98
C LEU A 349 -10.63 1.34 10.68
N SER A 350 -11.28 1.09 9.55
CA SER A 350 -12.46 1.84 9.10
C SER A 350 -13.73 1.34 9.76
N ALA A 351 -14.57 2.25 10.26
CA ALA A 351 -15.88 1.87 10.78
C ALA A 351 -16.78 1.34 9.65
N LYS A 352 -17.83 0.58 10.02
CA LYS A 352 -18.80 0.07 9.03
C LYS A 352 -19.42 1.24 8.25
N GLY A 353 -19.38 1.14 6.92
CA GLY A 353 -19.90 2.19 6.02
C GLY A 353 -18.97 3.39 5.85
N GLU A 354 -17.73 3.30 6.34
CA GLU A 354 -16.74 4.37 6.23
C GLU A 354 -15.44 3.83 5.63
N LEU A 355 -14.61 4.73 5.09
CA LEU A 355 -13.18 4.51 4.85
C LEU A 355 -12.39 5.57 5.61
N LEU A 356 -11.47 5.12 6.47
CA LEU A 356 -10.40 5.93 6.99
C LEU A 356 -9.28 5.96 5.96
N ILE A 357 -8.85 7.15 5.53
CA ILE A 357 -7.89 7.33 4.44
C ILE A 357 -6.76 8.22 4.93
N SER A 358 -5.52 7.79 4.74
CA SER A 358 -4.34 8.63 4.94
C SER A 358 -3.81 9.19 3.63
N TYR A 359 -3.08 10.30 3.70
CA TYR A 359 -2.12 10.74 2.69
C TYR A 359 -0.91 11.38 3.37
N ASN A 360 0.24 11.38 2.72
CA ASN A 360 1.48 11.93 3.26
C ASN A 360 1.75 13.33 2.71
N VAL A 361 2.54 14.11 3.46
CA VAL A 361 3.00 15.45 3.08
C VAL A 361 4.52 15.48 3.14
N ASN A 362 5.16 16.02 2.11
CA ASN A 362 6.61 16.12 2.02
C ASN A 362 7.03 17.44 1.33
N SER A 363 8.32 17.70 1.22
CA SER A 363 8.88 18.90 0.60
C SER A 363 10.01 18.58 -0.37
N PHE A 364 10.07 19.32 -1.48
CA PHE A 364 11.21 19.28 -2.40
C PHE A 364 12.52 19.82 -1.79
N ASN A 365 12.45 20.57 -0.67
CA ASN A 365 13.60 21.06 0.10
C ASN A 365 13.63 20.43 1.49
N PHE A 366 13.44 19.11 1.55
CA PHE A 366 13.11 18.33 2.74
C PHE A 366 13.84 18.75 4.02
N PHE A 367 15.17 18.65 4.05
CA PHE A 367 15.95 18.90 5.27
C PHE A 367 15.93 20.37 5.70
N GLU A 368 15.87 21.32 4.77
CA GLU A 368 15.76 22.74 5.11
C GLU A 368 14.39 23.08 5.66
N ASP A 369 13.33 22.52 5.09
CA ASP A 369 11.98 22.77 5.57
C ASP A 369 11.70 22.08 6.91
N LEU A 370 12.32 20.93 7.20
CA LEU A 370 12.23 20.30 8.52
C LEU A 370 12.85 21.15 9.63
N LYS A 371 13.83 22.01 9.36
CA LYS A 371 14.38 22.94 10.37
C LYS A 371 13.34 23.99 10.80
N ILE A 372 12.38 24.30 9.93
CA ILE A 372 11.37 25.33 10.15
C ILE A 372 10.02 24.72 10.57
N GLN A 373 9.68 23.56 10.02
CA GLN A 373 8.47 22.82 10.33
C GLN A 373 8.79 21.32 10.54
N PRO A 374 9.35 20.94 11.70
CA PRO A 374 9.81 19.56 11.96
C PRO A 374 8.71 18.51 11.86
N ASN A 375 7.46 18.89 12.12
CA ASN A 375 6.28 18.02 12.06
C ASN A 375 5.59 17.98 10.67
N LEU A 376 6.29 18.38 9.61
CA LEU A 376 5.79 18.32 8.24
C LEU A 376 5.55 16.87 7.79
N TYR A 377 6.62 16.07 7.85
CA TYR A 377 6.78 14.77 7.20
C TYR A 377 6.05 13.65 7.94
N ARG A 378 4.72 13.64 7.88
CA ARG A 378 3.88 12.68 8.59
C ARG A 378 2.53 12.52 7.87
N PRO A 379 1.77 11.45 8.13
CA PRO A 379 0.44 11.27 7.54
C PRO A 379 -0.56 12.34 8.00
N ARG A 380 -1.55 12.60 7.15
CA ARG A 380 -2.82 13.30 7.45
C ARG A 380 -3.97 12.35 7.14
N PHE A 381 -5.06 12.47 7.88
CA PHE A 381 -6.20 11.56 7.74
C PHE A 381 -7.50 12.28 7.42
N ILE A 382 -8.30 11.63 6.61
CA ILE A 382 -9.67 11.98 6.29
C ILE A 382 -10.57 10.75 6.50
N LYS A 383 -11.85 11.01 6.66
CA LYS A 383 -12.89 9.99 6.80
C LYS A 383 -13.91 10.19 5.70
N MET A 384 -14.10 9.18 4.88
CA MET A 384 -15.18 9.13 3.90
C MET A 384 -16.30 8.24 4.45
N LYS A 385 -17.54 8.72 4.42
CA LYS A 385 -18.73 7.98 4.88
C LYS A 385 -19.69 7.77 3.72
N PHE A 386 -20.11 6.53 3.50
CA PHE A 386 -21.14 6.20 2.52
C PHE A 386 -22.52 6.41 3.14
N GLU A 387 -23.46 6.96 2.36
CA GLU A 387 -24.85 7.23 2.79
C GLU A 387 -25.76 6.00 2.66
#